data_AF-A0A9E4VUV6-F1
#
_entry.id   AF-A0A9E4VUV6-F1
#
_cell.length_a   1.000
_cell.length_b   1.000
_cell.length_c   1.000
_cell.angle_alpha   90.00
_cell.angle_beta   90.00
_cell.angle_gamma   90.00
#
_symmetry.space_group_name_H-M   'P 1'
#
loop_
_entity.id
_entity.type
_entity.pdbx_description
1 polymer ?
#
loop_
_entity_poly.entity_id
_entity_poly.type
_entity_poly.pdbx_seq_one_letter_code
_entity_poly.pdbx_strand_id
1 'polypeptide(L)'
;MPARTGQQYIDGLSKHPAEVWIRGEKVDDVTTHPALRNGVRSLAALYDQQHDPATKDAMTFESPSSGEPVGLSFIIPKTVEDLVKRREMMTNWAWESCGMMARTPDFLNAAVAGWAGSSEYFAANRPEFKDNVLRYHEYIRENDLTLTHTLVNLQRSRGSTPYDKIEDQVALTVVKETDAGIVVHGSRILATLGPISDEIAVYPTRSHLLGKDAWRQAFSFALPCATPGMKFMCRESLDLGRSSFDHPLGSRFEEMDALVFFDNVLVPWERVFLLGDVDMCNNYSAATQSTAHTGQQVVNRCVVKTEFMLGLTSLMAETLGSTQVPHVQERIGEIVVYLETLKACVRAAEADAKLNEWGVMCPAQGPLTAGRHLFSRTIYARIAEIVQMLGSSSLMALPSEADFDTPVAPELERYLATESTGARDRVRLFHLAWDVACSAFGGRQVLYERFFGGDPVRNAMLLYQSYDKKNAMDRVQRFLEREG
;
A
#
# COMPACT_ATOMS: atom_id res chain seq x y z
N MET A 1 -10.34 5.11 -24.84
CA MET A 1 -9.25 4.93 -23.86
C MET A 1 -9.75 4.22 -22.60
N PRO A 2 -9.27 2.99 -22.37
CA PRO A 2 -9.42 2.21 -21.14
C PRO A 2 -8.86 2.85 -19.87
N ALA A 3 -7.73 3.57 -19.94
CA ALA A 3 -7.21 4.34 -18.81
C ALA A 3 -8.25 5.36 -18.35
N ARG A 4 -8.74 5.23 -17.12
CA ARG A 4 -9.84 6.04 -16.58
C ARG A 4 -9.38 7.47 -16.33
N THR A 5 -10.29 8.42 -16.45
CA THR A 5 -10.15 9.75 -15.85
C THR A 5 -10.62 9.73 -14.39
N GLY A 6 -10.24 10.74 -13.61
CA GLY A 6 -10.70 10.88 -12.23
C GLY A 6 -12.22 10.95 -12.12
N GLN A 7 -12.89 11.65 -13.06
CA GLN A 7 -14.34 11.71 -13.10
C GLN A 7 -14.99 10.35 -13.40
N GLN A 8 -14.40 9.54 -14.30
CA GLN A 8 -14.91 8.19 -14.58
C GLN A 8 -14.81 7.27 -13.36
N TYR A 9 -13.72 7.39 -12.58
CA TYR A 9 -13.58 6.69 -11.30
C TYR A 9 -14.66 7.12 -10.29
N ILE A 10 -14.86 8.43 -10.10
CA ILE A 10 -15.90 8.97 -9.20
C ILE A 10 -17.30 8.49 -9.62
N ASP A 11 -17.63 8.60 -10.91
CA ASP A 11 -18.90 8.13 -11.46
C ASP A 11 -19.10 6.63 -11.25
N GLY A 12 -18.03 5.84 -11.36
CA GLY A 12 -18.03 4.40 -11.13
C GLY A 12 -18.45 4.05 -9.71
N LEU A 13 -17.84 4.70 -8.70
CA LEU A 13 -18.20 4.51 -7.30
C LEU A 13 -19.65 4.90 -7.01
N SER A 14 -20.12 6.00 -7.60
CA SER A 14 -21.49 6.48 -7.40
C SER A 14 -22.54 5.55 -8.03
N LYS A 15 -22.25 4.98 -9.21
CA LYS A 15 -23.16 4.06 -9.93
C LYS A 15 -23.24 2.67 -9.29
N HIS A 16 -22.18 2.23 -8.63
CA HIS A 16 -22.09 0.92 -8.00
C HIS A 16 -21.69 1.06 -6.53
N PRO A 17 -22.58 1.61 -5.68
CA PRO A 17 -22.24 1.94 -4.30
C PRO A 17 -22.03 0.67 -3.48
N ALA A 18 -20.86 0.57 -2.83
CA ALA A 18 -20.61 -0.40 -1.79
C ALA A 18 -21.45 -0.10 -0.54
N GLU A 19 -21.85 -1.12 0.21
CA GLU A 19 -22.46 -0.89 1.52
C GLU A 19 -21.38 -0.54 2.54
N VAL A 20 -21.28 0.75 2.88
CA VAL A 20 -20.29 1.31 3.79
C VAL A 20 -20.96 1.87 5.04
N TRP A 21 -20.38 1.60 6.20
CA TRP A 21 -20.84 2.08 7.50
C TRP A 21 -19.75 2.85 8.22
N ILE A 22 -20.09 3.98 8.83
CA ILE A 22 -19.18 4.80 9.64
C ILE A 22 -19.97 5.48 10.76
N ARG A 23 -19.42 5.47 11.99
CA ARG A 23 -20.04 6.10 13.18
C ARG A 23 -21.53 5.74 13.42
N GLY A 24 -21.90 4.50 13.12
CA GLY A 24 -23.28 4.00 13.34
C GLY A 24 -24.26 4.31 12.20
N GLU A 25 -23.81 4.94 11.12
CA GLU A 25 -24.63 5.32 9.97
C GLU A 25 -24.16 4.60 8.70
N LYS A 26 -25.11 4.29 7.81
CA LYS A 26 -24.81 3.84 6.45
C LYS A 26 -24.48 5.06 5.60
N VAL A 27 -23.40 4.98 4.84
CA VAL A 27 -22.99 6.04 3.91
C VAL A 27 -23.82 5.93 2.64
N ASP A 28 -24.55 7.00 2.30
CA ASP A 28 -25.35 7.06 1.07
C ASP A 28 -24.47 7.17 -0.18
N ASP A 29 -23.43 8.01 -0.13
CA ASP A 29 -22.50 8.23 -1.24
C ASP A 29 -21.08 8.51 -0.73
N VAL A 30 -20.17 7.58 -1.04
CA VAL A 30 -18.77 7.64 -0.61
C VAL A 30 -18.00 8.78 -1.29
N THR A 31 -18.47 9.27 -2.44
CA THR A 31 -17.80 10.33 -3.21
C THR A 31 -18.01 11.73 -2.61
N THR A 32 -19.08 11.89 -1.82
CA THR A 32 -19.45 13.17 -1.20
C THR A 32 -19.37 13.15 0.32
N HIS A 33 -19.37 11.96 0.94
CA HIS A 33 -19.28 11.82 2.39
C HIS A 33 -18.01 12.50 2.95
N PRO A 34 -18.11 13.38 3.98
CA PRO A 34 -16.99 14.17 4.47
C PRO A 34 -15.74 13.38 4.86
N ALA A 35 -15.91 12.16 5.39
CA ALA A 35 -14.80 11.30 5.80
C ALA A 35 -14.05 10.59 4.64
N LEU A 36 -14.61 10.61 3.42
CA LEU A 36 -14.13 9.79 2.30
C LEU A 36 -13.85 10.60 1.03
N ARG A 37 -14.60 11.69 0.81
CA ARG A 37 -14.56 12.49 -0.43
C ARG A 37 -13.17 12.98 -0.82
N ASN A 38 -12.32 13.28 0.16
CA ASN A 38 -10.98 13.79 -0.12
C ASN A 38 -10.03 12.66 -0.54
N GLY A 39 -10.12 11.48 0.08
CA GLY A 39 -9.42 10.28 -0.39
C GLY A 39 -9.86 9.87 -1.81
N VAL A 40 -11.16 9.98 -2.11
CA VAL A 40 -11.69 9.79 -3.48
C VAL A 40 -11.07 10.79 -4.45
N ARG A 41 -11.00 12.07 -4.10
CA ARG A 41 -10.36 13.09 -4.94
C ARG A 41 -8.88 12.84 -5.16
N SER A 42 -8.16 12.39 -4.13
CA SER A 42 -6.75 12.03 -4.26
C SER A 42 -6.53 10.84 -5.20
N LEU A 43 -7.39 9.81 -5.17
CA LEU A 43 -7.33 8.74 -6.16
C LEU A 43 -7.73 9.23 -7.57
N ALA A 44 -8.75 10.08 -7.68
CA ALA A 44 -9.15 10.67 -8.96
C ALA A 44 -8.01 11.46 -9.63
N ALA A 45 -7.19 12.18 -8.85
CA ALA A 45 -6.02 12.89 -9.36
C ALA A 45 -4.97 11.95 -9.98
N LEU A 46 -4.77 10.75 -9.41
CA LEU A 46 -3.87 9.74 -9.98
C LEU A 46 -4.34 9.27 -11.37
N TYR A 47 -5.65 9.10 -11.54
CA TYR A 47 -6.24 8.77 -12.82
C TYR A 47 -6.04 9.89 -13.84
N ASP A 48 -6.30 11.15 -13.46
CA ASP A 48 -6.11 12.30 -14.36
C ASP A 48 -4.64 12.47 -14.79
N GLN A 49 -3.67 12.10 -13.96
CA GLN A 49 -2.25 12.11 -14.31
C GLN A 49 -1.90 11.17 -15.48
N GLN A 50 -2.70 10.14 -15.73
CA GLN A 50 -2.53 9.27 -16.91
C GLN A 50 -2.86 9.98 -18.23
N HIS A 51 -3.58 11.11 -18.16
CA HIS A 51 -4.00 11.92 -19.30
C HIS A 51 -3.20 13.23 -19.43
N ASP A 52 -2.45 13.62 -18.40
CA ASP A 52 -1.60 14.81 -18.41
C ASP A 52 -0.51 14.66 -19.50
N PRO A 53 -0.45 15.57 -20.50
CA PRO A 53 0.56 15.53 -21.55
C PRO A 53 2.01 15.50 -21.04
N ALA A 54 2.28 16.02 -19.84
CA ALA A 54 3.62 16.04 -19.25
C ALA A 54 4.06 14.67 -18.72
N THR A 55 3.12 13.78 -18.36
CA THR A 55 3.44 12.48 -17.74
C THR A 55 2.92 11.28 -18.52
N LYS A 56 1.94 11.45 -19.41
CA LYS A 56 1.20 10.37 -20.11
C LYS A 56 2.09 9.25 -20.65
N ASP A 57 3.20 9.58 -21.31
CA ASP A 57 4.13 8.60 -21.91
C ASP A 57 4.82 7.71 -20.86
N ALA A 58 4.98 8.22 -19.64
CA ALA A 58 5.47 7.46 -18.49
C ALA A 58 4.35 6.75 -17.72
N MET A 59 3.08 7.08 -17.95
CA MET A 59 1.95 6.54 -17.16
C MET A 59 1.21 5.38 -17.82
N THR A 60 1.29 5.24 -19.14
CA THR A 60 0.47 4.28 -19.90
C THR A 60 1.29 3.43 -20.87
N PHE A 61 0.71 2.33 -21.33
CA PHE A 61 1.20 1.53 -22.45
C PHE A 61 0.06 1.09 -23.35
N GLU A 62 0.38 0.62 -24.55
CA GLU A 62 -0.61 0.10 -25.50
C GLU A 62 -1.18 -1.24 -25.00
N SER A 63 -2.51 -1.31 -24.88
CA SER A 63 -3.17 -2.56 -24.48
C SER A 63 -2.94 -3.66 -25.52
N PRO A 64 -2.54 -4.88 -25.10
CA PRO A 64 -2.41 -6.00 -26.01
C PRO A 64 -3.74 -6.53 -26.55
N SER A 65 -4.89 -6.19 -25.96
CA SER A 65 -6.21 -6.65 -26.45
C SER A 65 -7.00 -5.56 -27.18
N SER A 66 -6.91 -4.30 -26.77
CA SER A 66 -7.67 -3.20 -27.39
C SER A 66 -6.82 -2.27 -28.29
N GLY A 67 -5.49 -2.28 -28.16
CA GLY A 67 -4.61 -1.29 -28.82
C GLY A 67 -4.73 0.13 -28.25
N GLU A 68 -5.59 0.33 -27.26
CA GLU A 68 -5.77 1.63 -26.62
C GLU A 68 -4.88 1.78 -25.39
N PRO A 69 -4.57 3.00 -24.93
CA PRO A 69 -3.74 3.21 -23.74
C PRO A 69 -4.40 2.70 -22.45
N VAL A 70 -3.62 1.94 -21.66
CA VAL A 70 -3.94 1.39 -20.34
C VAL A 70 -2.83 1.73 -19.34
N GLY A 71 -3.15 1.76 -18.04
CA GLY A 71 -2.18 2.13 -17.00
C GLY A 71 -0.96 1.21 -16.94
N LEU A 72 0.25 1.78 -16.88
CA LEU A 72 1.52 1.04 -16.94
C LEU A 72 1.73 0.08 -15.76
N SER A 73 1.04 0.28 -14.64
CA SER A 73 1.11 -0.64 -13.50
C SER A 73 0.57 -2.05 -13.82
N PHE A 74 -0.24 -2.20 -14.88
CA PHE A 74 -0.78 -3.49 -15.34
C PHE A 74 0.15 -4.31 -16.22
N ILE A 75 1.31 -3.79 -16.63
CA ILE A 75 2.22 -4.56 -17.50
C ILE A 75 2.63 -5.88 -16.82
N ILE A 76 2.79 -6.93 -17.62
CA ILE A 76 3.46 -8.17 -17.23
C ILE A 76 4.91 -8.06 -17.73
N PRO A 77 5.88 -7.71 -16.85
CA PRO A 77 7.23 -7.37 -17.30
C PRO A 77 7.92 -8.56 -17.99
N LYS A 78 8.61 -8.30 -19.09
CA LYS A 78 9.42 -9.29 -19.82
C LYS A 78 10.90 -8.93 -19.83
N THR A 79 11.23 -7.66 -19.62
CA THR A 79 12.62 -7.19 -19.51
C THR A 79 12.87 -6.35 -18.27
N VAL A 80 14.14 -6.04 -17.99
CA VAL A 80 14.51 -5.14 -16.89
C VAL A 80 14.00 -3.72 -17.17
N GLU A 81 14.00 -3.30 -18.43
CA GLU A 81 13.48 -2.01 -18.87
C GLU A 81 11.99 -1.86 -18.56
N ASP A 82 11.20 -2.94 -18.68
CA ASP A 82 9.79 -2.93 -18.26
C ASP A 82 9.65 -2.64 -16.76
N LEU A 83 10.50 -3.27 -15.94
CA LEU A 83 10.52 -3.02 -14.50
C LEU A 83 10.89 -1.56 -14.19
N VAL A 84 11.86 -0.99 -14.90
CA VAL A 84 12.30 0.41 -14.73
C VAL A 84 11.19 1.39 -15.14
N LYS A 85 10.56 1.18 -16.30
CA LYS A 85 9.42 2.01 -16.76
C LYS A 85 8.28 1.97 -15.73
N ARG A 86 7.94 0.77 -15.25
CA ARG A 86 6.90 0.62 -14.22
C ARG A 86 7.28 1.32 -12.91
N ARG A 87 8.55 1.28 -12.49
CA ARG A 87 9.04 2.04 -11.34
C ARG A 87 8.84 3.54 -11.54
N GLU A 88 9.17 4.08 -12.71
CA GLU A 88 8.99 5.51 -13.02
C GLU A 88 7.53 5.94 -12.90
N MET A 89 6.59 5.15 -13.44
CA MET A 89 5.16 5.37 -13.24
C MET A 89 4.75 5.35 -11.77
N MET A 90 5.20 4.33 -11.02
CA MET A 90 4.92 4.24 -9.58
C MET A 90 5.50 5.43 -8.80
N THR A 91 6.65 5.97 -9.22
CA THR A 91 7.26 7.17 -8.62
C THR A 91 6.40 8.40 -8.84
N ASN A 92 5.86 8.58 -10.05
CA ASN A 92 4.98 9.71 -10.38
C ASN A 92 3.73 9.70 -9.50
N TRP A 93 3.05 8.55 -9.37
CA TRP A 93 1.89 8.40 -8.47
C TRP A 93 2.26 8.57 -6.99
N ALA A 94 3.41 8.05 -6.56
CA ALA A 94 3.83 8.20 -5.16
C ALA A 94 4.05 9.68 -4.80
N TRP A 95 4.60 10.50 -5.69
CA TRP A 95 4.85 11.91 -5.39
C TRP A 95 3.58 12.74 -5.19
N GLU A 96 2.47 12.37 -5.83
CA GLU A 96 1.18 13.06 -5.67
C GLU A 96 0.67 13.06 -4.21
N SER A 97 1.02 12.02 -3.46
CA SER A 97 0.73 11.92 -2.02
C SER A 97 1.97 12.01 -1.13
N CYS A 98 3.13 12.38 -1.68
CA CYS A 98 4.41 12.36 -0.97
C CYS A 98 4.73 10.99 -0.33
N GLY A 99 4.29 9.90 -0.97
CA GLY A 99 4.41 8.53 -0.50
C GLY A 99 3.50 8.16 0.68
N MET A 100 2.55 9.03 1.03
CA MET A 100 1.63 8.83 2.16
C MET A 100 0.47 7.90 1.85
N MET A 101 0.03 7.82 0.59
CA MET A 101 -0.90 6.79 0.14
C MET A 101 -0.12 5.55 -0.26
N ALA A 102 -0.48 4.40 0.31
CA ALA A 102 0.29 3.18 0.20
C ALA A 102 -0.47 2.02 -0.45
N ARG A 103 -1.75 2.23 -0.76
CA ARG A 103 -2.65 1.28 -1.40
C ARG A 103 -3.22 1.81 -2.70
N THR A 104 -2.58 2.82 -3.28
CA THR A 104 -2.86 3.29 -4.65
C THR A 104 -2.95 2.11 -5.64
N PRO A 105 -3.75 2.23 -6.72
CA PRO A 105 -4.13 1.08 -7.56
C PRO A 105 -2.95 0.24 -8.09
N ASP A 106 -1.81 0.89 -8.33
CA ASP A 106 -0.57 0.28 -8.83
C ASP A 106 -0.04 -0.84 -7.95
N PHE A 107 -0.33 -0.82 -6.64
CA PHE A 107 0.06 -1.88 -5.72
C PHE A 107 -0.60 -3.22 -6.09
N LEU A 108 -1.92 -3.27 -6.27
CA LEU A 108 -2.62 -4.51 -6.60
C LEU A 108 -2.58 -4.84 -8.10
N ASN A 109 -2.48 -3.83 -8.97
CA ASN A 109 -2.23 -4.06 -10.39
C ASN A 109 -0.95 -4.88 -10.61
N ALA A 110 0.13 -4.52 -9.89
CA ALA A 110 1.39 -5.26 -9.91
C ALA A 110 1.28 -6.68 -9.37
N ALA A 111 0.41 -6.93 -8.37
CA ALA A 111 0.18 -8.25 -7.82
C ALA A 111 -0.55 -9.16 -8.82
N VAL A 112 -1.67 -8.67 -9.37
CA VAL A 112 -2.51 -9.40 -10.31
C VAL A 112 -1.80 -9.62 -11.65
N ALA A 113 -0.99 -8.67 -12.12
CA ALA A 113 -0.14 -8.86 -13.29
C ALA A 113 0.87 -10.01 -13.08
N GLY A 114 1.44 -10.13 -11.87
CA GLY A 114 2.28 -11.28 -11.51
C GLY A 114 1.51 -12.61 -11.52
N TRP A 115 0.25 -12.62 -11.08
CA TRP A 115 -0.60 -13.81 -11.14
C TRP A 115 -0.94 -14.20 -12.58
N ALA A 116 -1.34 -13.23 -13.42
CA ALA A 116 -1.67 -13.47 -14.83
C ALA A 116 -0.46 -13.97 -15.63
N GLY A 117 0.71 -13.37 -15.40
CA GLY A 117 1.97 -13.81 -16.00
C GLY A 117 2.38 -15.22 -15.56
N SER A 118 1.89 -15.69 -14.42
CA SER A 118 2.12 -17.02 -13.85
C SER A 118 0.85 -17.88 -13.82
N SER A 119 -0.07 -17.65 -14.77
CA SER A 119 -1.42 -18.24 -14.76
C SER A 119 -1.47 -19.76 -14.78
N GLU A 120 -0.45 -20.42 -15.33
CA GLU A 120 -0.29 -21.89 -15.32
C GLU A 120 -0.20 -22.47 -13.90
N TYR A 121 0.27 -21.69 -12.92
CA TYR A 121 0.23 -22.09 -11.51
C TYR A 121 -1.20 -22.39 -11.04
N PHE A 122 -2.17 -21.61 -11.50
CA PHE A 122 -3.57 -21.74 -11.09
C PHE A 122 -4.27 -22.91 -11.81
N ALA A 123 -3.85 -23.25 -13.04
CA ALA A 123 -4.33 -24.45 -13.75
C ALA A 123 -4.06 -25.76 -12.99
N ALA A 124 -2.98 -25.80 -12.20
CA ALA A 124 -2.65 -26.97 -11.39
C ALA A 124 -3.66 -27.23 -10.25
N ASN A 125 -4.43 -26.22 -9.83
CA ASN A 125 -5.53 -26.39 -8.88
C ASN A 125 -6.78 -26.89 -9.60
N ARG A 126 -7.25 -26.11 -10.59
CA ARG A 126 -8.30 -26.49 -11.53
C ARG A 126 -8.00 -25.85 -12.89
N PRO A 127 -8.15 -26.56 -14.03
CA PRO A 127 -7.76 -26.05 -15.35
C PRO A 127 -8.35 -24.68 -15.70
N GLU A 128 -9.62 -24.45 -15.36
CA GLU A 128 -10.36 -23.22 -15.64
C GLU A 128 -9.82 -21.98 -14.88
N PHE A 129 -9.09 -22.17 -13.78
CA PHE A 129 -8.61 -21.05 -12.96
C PHE A 129 -7.50 -20.25 -13.63
N LYS A 130 -6.77 -20.85 -14.57
CA LYS A 130 -5.84 -20.12 -15.45
C LYS A 130 -6.59 -19.04 -16.23
N ASP A 131 -7.68 -19.42 -16.89
CA ASP A 131 -8.46 -18.49 -17.71
C ASP A 131 -9.18 -17.45 -16.85
N ASN A 132 -9.59 -17.80 -15.63
CA ASN A 132 -10.16 -16.84 -14.69
C ASN A 132 -9.18 -15.73 -14.34
N VAL A 133 -7.93 -16.07 -13.99
CA VAL A 133 -6.91 -15.06 -13.65
C VAL A 133 -6.56 -14.20 -14.86
N LEU A 134 -6.43 -14.79 -16.05
CA LEU A 134 -6.15 -14.04 -17.29
C LEU A 134 -7.29 -13.08 -17.64
N ARG A 135 -8.55 -13.56 -17.63
CA ARG A 135 -9.73 -12.71 -17.86
C ARG A 135 -9.87 -11.62 -16.81
N TYR A 136 -9.58 -11.91 -15.54
CA TYR A 136 -9.65 -10.92 -14.49
C TYR A 136 -8.60 -9.83 -14.67
N HIS A 137 -7.34 -10.18 -14.99
CA HIS A 137 -6.28 -9.20 -15.29
C HIS A 137 -6.64 -8.30 -16.48
N GLU A 138 -7.17 -8.88 -17.56
CA GLU A 138 -7.65 -8.11 -18.70
C GLU A 138 -8.81 -7.19 -18.29
N TYR A 139 -9.81 -7.71 -17.58
CA TYR A 139 -10.96 -6.93 -17.12
C TYR A 139 -10.54 -5.71 -16.27
N ILE A 140 -9.68 -5.90 -15.26
CA ILE A 140 -9.25 -4.78 -14.41
C ILE A 140 -8.36 -3.79 -15.16
N ARG A 141 -7.59 -4.24 -16.16
CA ARG A 141 -6.74 -3.37 -16.98
C ARG A 141 -7.56 -2.55 -17.97
N GLU A 142 -8.48 -3.19 -18.70
CA GLU A 142 -9.31 -2.54 -19.71
C GLU A 142 -10.40 -1.63 -19.10
N ASN A 143 -10.65 -1.76 -17.79
CA ASN A 143 -11.53 -0.87 -17.06
C ASN A 143 -10.79 0.00 -16.04
N ASP A 144 -9.47 -0.12 -15.94
CA ASP A 144 -8.58 0.63 -15.02
C ASP A 144 -9.12 0.72 -13.58
N LEU A 145 -9.52 -0.44 -13.03
CA LEU A 145 -10.23 -0.52 -11.74
C LEU A 145 -9.31 -0.27 -10.55
N THR A 146 -9.83 0.41 -9.52
CA THR A 146 -9.20 0.48 -8.20
C THR A 146 -9.54 -0.77 -7.40
N LEU A 147 -8.52 -1.48 -6.94
CA LEU A 147 -8.68 -2.67 -6.10
C LEU A 147 -8.32 -2.35 -4.65
N THR A 148 -9.06 -2.94 -3.71
CA THR A 148 -8.62 -3.19 -2.33
C THR A 148 -8.31 -4.68 -2.14
N HIS A 149 -7.76 -5.05 -0.99
CA HIS A 149 -7.59 -6.44 -0.60
C HIS A 149 -7.79 -6.62 0.90
N THR A 150 -8.03 -7.87 1.32
CA THR A 150 -8.11 -8.20 2.74
C THR A 150 -7.55 -9.59 3.04
N LEU A 151 -6.60 -9.69 3.97
CA LEU A 151 -5.79 -10.90 4.17
C LEU A 151 -5.94 -11.51 5.57
N VAL A 152 -6.18 -10.69 6.59
CA VAL A 152 -6.10 -11.13 7.98
C VAL A 152 -7.49 -11.51 8.46
N ASN A 153 -7.61 -12.68 9.06
CA ASN A 153 -8.85 -13.08 9.71
C ASN A 153 -9.02 -12.29 11.02
N LEU A 154 -10.25 -11.85 11.33
CA LEU A 154 -10.57 -11.44 12.70
C LEU A 154 -10.32 -12.66 13.62
N GLN A 155 -9.60 -12.46 14.71
CA GLN A 155 -9.35 -13.50 15.70
C GLN A 155 -10.06 -13.13 17.00
N ARG A 156 -10.87 -14.05 17.54
CA ARG A 156 -11.53 -13.88 18.84
C ARG A 156 -10.52 -13.84 19.99
N SER A 157 -9.43 -14.59 19.86
CA SER A 157 -8.31 -14.60 20.79
C SER A 157 -7.01 -14.85 20.02
N ARG A 158 -5.95 -14.12 20.40
CA ARG A 158 -4.61 -14.39 19.90
C ARG A 158 -4.05 -15.61 20.63
N GLY A 159 -4.15 -16.78 19.99
CA GLY A 159 -3.49 -17.99 20.45
C GLY A 159 -1.98 -18.00 20.13
N SER A 160 -1.25 -18.92 20.76
CA SER A 160 0.15 -19.19 20.44
C SER A 160 0.34 -19.98 19.13
N THR A 161 -0.75 -20.46 18.51
CA THR A 161 -0.68 -21.24 17.28
C THR A 161 -0.38 -20.34 16.08
N PRO A 162 0.47 -20.79 15.14
CA PRO A 162 0.70 -20.07 13.88
C PRO A 162 -0.50 -20.18 12.92
N TYR A 163 -1.53 -20.94 13.29
CA TYR A 163 -2.75 -21.20 12.51
C TYR A 163 -3.95 -20.48 13.10
N ASP A 164 -4.89 -20.08 12.22
CA ASP A 164 -6.18 -19.52 12.62
C ASP A 164 -7.07 -20.59 13.26
N LYS A 165 -7.69 -20.26 14.41
CA LYS A 165 -8.74 -21.08 15.03
C LYS A 165 -10.06 -20.81 14.33
N ILE A 166 -10.40 -21.69 13.39
CA ILE A 166 -11.53 -21.56 12.48
C ILE A 166 -12.89 -21.88 13.14
N GLU A 167 -12.87 -22.59 14.28
CA GLU A 167 -14.07 -23.06 14.99
C GLU A 167 -14.98 -21.93 15.49
N ASP A 168 -14.44 -20.71 15.66
CA ASP A 168 -15.20 -19.56 16.17
C ASP A 168 -16.15 -18.92 15.13
N GLN A 169 -16.19 -19.40 13.87
CA GLN A 169 -16.98 -18.83 12.76
C GLN A 169 -16.70 -17.33 12.46
N VAL A 170 -15.57 -16.81 12.91
CA VAL A 170 -15.19 -15.41 12.70
C VAL A 170 -14.47 -15.20 11.36
N ALA A 171 -13.60 -16.15 10.99
CA ALA A 171 -12.83 -16.12 9.76
C ALA A 171 -13.71 -16.35 8.53
N LEU A 172 -13.41 -15.63 7.45
CA LEU A 172 -14.07 -15.85 6.16
C LEU A 172 -13.86 -17.29 5.67
N THR A 173 -14.95 -17.98 5.39
CA THR A 173 -14.98 -19.42 5.13
C THR A 173 -15.94 -19.76 3.98
N VAL A 174 -15.59 -20.74 3.14
CA VAL A 174 -16.53 -21.34 2.19
C VAL A 174 -17.55 -22.19 2.96
N VAL A 175 -18.82 -21.80 2.88
CA VAL A 175 -19.93 -22.49 3.56
C VAL A 175 -20.70 -23.42 2.63
N LYS A 176 -20.64 -23.20 1.31
CA LYS A 176 -21.35 -24.01 0.31
C LYS A 176 -20.69 -23.88 -1.06
N GLU A 177 -20.69 -24.95 -1.84
CA GLU A 177 -20.47 -24.92 -3.29
C GLU A 177 -21.80 -25.13 -4.03
N THR A 178 -21.99 -24.43 -5.14
CA THR A 178 -23.19 -24.47 -5.98
C THR A 178 -22.81 -24.47 -7.45
N ASP A 179 -23.76 -24.77 -8.33
CA ASP A 179 -23.56 -24.69 -9.78
C ASP A 179 -23.16 -23.27 -10.24
N ALA A 180 -23.58 -22.24 -9.50
CA ALA A 180 -23.27 -20.83 -9.80
C ALA A 180 -21.91 -20.35 -9.27
N GLY A 181 -21.31 -21.06 -8.30
CA GLY A 181 -20.10 -20.62 -7.61
C GLY A 181 -20.02 -21.09 -6.17
N ILE A 182 -19.11 -20.48 -5.39
CA ILE A 182 -18.96 -20.74 -3.95
C ILE A 182 -19.69 -19.68 -3.14
N VAL A 183 -20.22 -20.06 -1.98
CA VAL A 183 -20.80 -19.13 -1.01
C VAL A 183 -19.85 -18.98 0.15
N VAL A 184 -19.49 -17.74 0.48
CA VAL A 184 -18.59 -17.41 1.59
C VAL A 184 -19.31 -16.66 2.70
N HIS A 185 -18.95 -16.96 3.95
CA HIS A 185 -19.48 -16.29 5.13
C HIS A 185 -18.37 -16.01 6.14
N GLY A 186 -18.43 -14.85 6.79
CA GLY A 186 -17.51 -14.46 7.86
C GLY A 186 -16.94 -13.05 7.67
N SER A 187 -15.75 -12.81 8.21
CA SER A 187 -15.16 -11.47 8.25
C SER A 187 -13.65 -11.47 8.02
N ARG A 188 -13.12 -10.29 7.65
CA ARG A 188 -11.68 -10.02 7.51
C ARG A 188 -11.31 -8.63 8.05
N ILE A 189 -10.09 -8.51 8.57
CA ILE A 189 -9.38 -7.29 8.97
C ILE A 189 -8.24 -7.07 7.95
N LEU A 190 -7.82 -5.87 7.55
CA LEU A 190 -8.42 -4.54 7.43
C LEU A 190 -8.25 -4.27 5.93
N ALA A 191 -9.33 -3.89 5.23
CA ALA A 191 -9.29 -3.48 3.83
C ALA A 191 -9.05 -1.97 3.75
N THR A 192 -7.77 -1.58 3.68
CA THR A 192 -7.38 -0.19 3.38
C THR A 192 -7.88 0.19 1.98
N LEU A 193 -8.48 1.38 1.83
CA LEU A 193 -9.23 1.86 0.66
C LEU A 193 -10.52 1.11 0.34
N GLY A 194 -10.93 0.13 1.15
CA GLY A 194 -12.08 -0.71 0.86
C GLY A 194 -13.36 0.06 0.49
N PRO A 195 -13.77 1.07 1.29
CA PRO A 195 -14.96 1.87 0.99
C PRO A 195 -14.94 2.64 -0.34
N ILE A 196 -13.76 2.85 -0.93
CA ILE A 196 -13.56 3.70 -2.12
C ILE A 196 -12.87 2.95 -3.27
N SER A 197 -12.99 1.61 -3.29
CA SER A 197 -12.46 0.74 -4.35
C SER A 197 -13.59 0.12 -5.18
N ASP A 198 -13.34 -0.14 -6.46
CA ASP A 198 -14.28 -0.84 -7.35
C ASP A 198 -14.40 -2.34 -6.99
N GLU A 199 -13.26 -2.97 -6.69
CA GLU A 199 -13.13 -4.43 -6.52
C GLU A 199 -12.33 -4.77 -5.24
N ILE A 200 -12.60 -5.93 -4.66
CA ILE A 200 -11.83 -6.50 -3.55
C ILE A 200 -11.23 -7.84 -3.95
N ALA A 201 -9.90 -7.95 -3.84
CA ALA A 201 -9.18 -9.21 -3.97
C ALA A 201 -9.05 -9.89 -2.59
N VAL A 202 -9.55 -11.12 -2.49
CA VAL A 202 -9.47 -11.93 -1.27
C VAL A 202 -8.57 -13.12 -1.55
N TYR A 203 -7.42 -13.17 -0.89
CA TYR A 203 -6.41 -14.21 -1.10
C TYR A 203 -5.66 -14.53 0.20
N PRO A 204 -4.87 -15.63 0.24
CA PRO A 204 -4.18 -16.06 1.44
C PRO A 204 -3.18 -15.02 1.95
N THR A 205 -3.08 -14.88 3.27
CA THR A 205 -2.07 -14.00 3.88
C THR A 205 -0.67 -14.61 3.78
N ARG A 206 0.34 -13.74 3.74
CA ARG A 206 1.76 -14.14 3.70
C ARG A 206 2.36 -14.39 5.07
N SER A 207 1.86 -13.70 6.09
CA SER A 207 2.51 -13.64 7.40
C SER A 207 2.27 -14.90 8.24
N HIS A 208 1.23 -15.68 7.92
CA HIS A 208 0.87 -16.94 8.59
C HIS A 208 0.39 -17.93 7.54
N LEU A 209 0.82 -19.18 7.68
CA LEU A 209 0.39 -20.26 6.81
C LEU A 209 -0.98 -20.77 7.25
N LEU A 210 -1.80 -21.15 6.28
CA LEU A 210 -3.00 -21.94 6.54
C LEU A 210 -2.60 -23.30 7.13
N GLY A 211 -3.32 -23.74 8.16
CA GLY A 211 -3.15 -25.08 8.71
C GLY A 211 -3.61 -26.14 7.72
N LYS A 212 -3.08 -27.37 7.84
CA LYS A 212 -3.37 -28.47 6.90
C LYS A 212 -4.87 -28.74 6.71
N ASP A 213 -5.67 -28.54 7.76
CA ASP A 213 -7.11 -28.79 7.74
C ASP A 213 -7.95 -27.55 7.32
N ALA A 214 -7.31 -26.43 6.99
CA ALA A 214 -7.96 -25.15 6.67
C ALA A 214 -8.45 -25.04 5.21
N TRP A 215 -8.85 -26.16 4.60
CA TRP A 215 -9.25 -26.22 3.19
C TRP A 215 -10.43 -25.29 2.85
N ARG A 216 -11.33 -25.04 3.81
CA ARG A 216 -12.46 -24.10 3.63
C ARG A 216 -12.05 -22.62 3.67
N GLN A 217 -10.82 -22.33 4.09
CA GLN A 217 -10.20 -20.99 4.12
C GLN A 217 -9.09 -20.86 3.07
N ALA A 218 -8.74 -21.96 2.41
CA ALA A 218 -7.81 -22.02 1.30
C ALA A 218 -8.53 -21.63 0.01
N PHE A 219 -8.59 -20.33 -0.26
CA PHE A 219 -9.15 -19.82 -1.49
C PHE A 219 -8.49 -18.51 -1.91
N SER A 220 -8.66 -18.18 -3.18
CA SER A 220 -8.35 -16.88 -3.77
C SER A 220 -9.46 -16.50 -4.75
N PHE A 221 -10.01 -15.30 -4.64
CA PHE A 221 -11.03 -14.77 -5.55
C PHE A 221 -11.04 -13.23 -5.57
N ALA A 222 -11.79 -12.62 -6.49
CA ALA A 222 -12.05 -11.18 -6.47
C ALA A 222 -13.50 -10.83 -6.83
N LEU A 223 -14.06 -9.83 -6.17
CA LEU A 223 -15.46 -9.40 -6.35
C LEU A 223 -15.62 -7.88 -6.36
N PRO A 224 -16.66 -7.35 -7.05
CA PRO A 224 -17.04 -5.95 -6.90
C PRO A 224 -17.32 -5.60 -5.43
N CYS A 225 -16.87 -4.43 -4.99
CA CYS A 225 -17.12 -3.93 -3.63
C CYS A 225 -18.62 -3.79 -3.31
N ALA A 226 -19.46 -3.64 -4.35
CA ALA A 226 -20.92 -3.55 -4.24
C ALA A 226 -21.64 -4.92 -4.26
N THR A 227 -20.93 -6.05 -4.16
CA THR A 227 -21.56 -7.37 -4.19
C THR A 227 -22.56 -7.53 -3.02
N PRO A 228 -23.82 -7.95 -3.28
CA PRO A 228 -24.81 -8.15 -2.23
C PRO A 228 -24.31 -9.07 -1.10
N GLY A 229 -24.58 -8.67 0.15
CA GLY A 229 -24.10 -9.38 1.34
C GLY A 229 -22.72 -8.93 1.83
N MET A 230 -21.99 -8.11 1.05
CA MET A 230 -20.73 -7.53 1.50
C MET A 230 -20.93 -6.16 2.15
N LYS A 231 -20.23 -5.91 3.27
CA LYS A 231 -20.34 -4.66 4.05
C LYS A 231 -18.97 -4.21 4.55
N PHE A 232 -18.69 -2.92 4.43
CA PHE A 232 -17.51 -2.29 5.00
C PHE A 232 -17.87 -1.54 6.27
N MET A 233 -17.14 -1.78 7.37
CA MET A 233 -17.23 -0.96 8.58
C MET A 233 -15.94 -0.17 8.73
N CYS A 234 -16.03 1.13 8.48
CA CYS A 234 -14.93 2.08 8.61
C CYS A 234 -14.48 2.22 10.07
N ARG A 235 -13.19 2.43 10.27
CA ARG A 235 -12.68 2.97 11.53
C ARG A 235 -13.08 4.46 11.69
N GLU A 236 -12.66 5.06 12.81
CA GLU A 236 -12.73 6.51 13.00
C GLU A 236 -12.02 7.25 11.86
N SER A 237 -12.64 8.31 11.33
CA SER A 237 -12.05 9.15 10.28
C SER A 237 -10.85 9.92 10.82
N LEU A 238 -9.77 9.96 10.05
CA LEU A 238 -8.61 10.80 10.35
C LEU A 238 -8.59 12.08 9.53
N ASP A 239 -9.47 12.20 8.52
CA ASP A 239 -9.85 13.48 7.95
C ASP A 239 -10.85 14.14 8.92
N LEU A 240 -10.37 15.19 9.59
CA LEU A 240 -11.12 15.94 10.61
C LEU A 240 -11.95 17.09 10.01
N GLY A 241 -12.03 17.19 8.68
CA GLY A 241 -12.75 18.28 8.00
C GLY A 241 -12.07 19.64 8.12
N ARG A 242 -10.75 19.64 8.33
CA ARG A 242 -9.91 20.83 8.47
C ARG A 242 -9.32 21.24 7.12
N SER A 243 -8.83 22.48 7.01
CA SER A 243 -8.25 22.97 5.77
C SER A 243 -6.92 22.28 5.45
N SER A 244 -6.48 22.36 4.19
CA SER A 244 -5.16 21.87 3.77
C SER A 244 -4.00 22.75 4.29
N PHE A 245 -4.29 23.84 4.99
CA PHE A 245 -3.27 24.59 5.73
C PHE A 245 -3.04 23.94 7.10
N ASP A 246 -4.12 23.65 7.84
CA ASP A 246 -4.04 23.07 9.19
C ASP A 246 -3.68 21.57 9.16
N HIS A 247 -4.24 20.83 8.20
CA HIS A 247 -4.06 19.37 8.06
C HIS A 247 -3.69 19.01 6.61
N PRO A 248 -2.50 19.41 6.14
CA PRO A 248 -2.13 19.30 4.73
C PRO A 248 -2.08 17.86 4.18
N LEU A 249 -1.92 16.84 5.02
CA LEU A 249 -1.88 15.44 4.61
C LEU A 249 -3.19 14.73 4.97
N GLY A 250 -3.61 14.77 6.24
CA GLY A 250 -4.78 14.06 6.74
C GLY A 250 -6.10 14.50 6.10
N SER A 251 -6.19 15.73 5.61
CA SER A 251 -7.38 16.22 4.88
C SER A 251 -7.45 15.78 3.41
N ARG A 252 -6.43 15.07 2.89
CA ARG A 252 -6.35 14.69 1.47
C ARG A 252 -6.03 13.21 1.27
N PHE A 253 -4.98 12.74 1.93
CA PHE A 253 -4.36 11.44 1.67
C PHE A 253 -4.79 10.36 2.67
N GLU A 254 -5.95 10.54 3.29
CA GLU A 254 -6.52 9.56 4.22
C GLU A 254 -6.95 8.31 3.45
N GLU A 255 -6.36 7.18 3.81
CA GLU A 255 -6.77 5.87 3.31
C GLU A 255 -7.59 5.18 4.40
N MET A 256 -8.92 5.16 4.21
CA MET A 256 -9.82 4.54 5.17
C MET A 256 -9.50 3.05 5.34
N ASP A 257 -9.28 2.62 6.57
CA ASP A 257 -9.10 1.21 6.90
C ASP A 257 -10.44 0.64 7.41
N ALA A 258 -11.00 -0.33 6.70
CA ALA A 258 -12.30 -0.90 7.05
C ALA A 258 -12.24 -2.39 7.40
N LEU A 259 -13.10 -2.83 8.33
CA LEU A 259 -13.46 -4.25 8.43
C LEU A 259 -14.36 -4.62 7.26
N VAL A 260 -14.28 -5.87 6.82
CA VAL A 260 -15.16 -6.38 5.76
C VAL A 260 -15.92 -7.59 6.27
N PHE A 261 -17.23 -7.56 6.09
CA PHE A 261 -18.15 -8.65 6.41
C PHE A 261 -18.70 -9.24 5.12
N PHE A 262 -18.80 -10.56 5.09
CA PHE A 262 -19.40 -11.33 4.00
C PHE A 262 -20.56 -12.13 4.60
N ASP A 263 -21.78 -11.69 4.32
CA ASP A 263 -22.99 -12.39 4.73
C ASP A 263 -23.49 -13.27 3.57
N ASN A 264 -23.02 -14.51 3.53
CA ASN A 264 -23.42 -15.52 2.54
C ASN A 264 -23.28 -15.01 1.10
N VAL A 265 -22.13 -14.41 0.80
CA VAL A 265 -21.82 -13.81 -0.50
C VAL A 265 -21.54 -14.90 -1.51
N LEU A 266 -22.23 -14.87 -2.66
CA LEU A 266 -21.92 -15.72 -3.80
C LEU A 266 -20.70 -15.18 -4.55
N VAL A 267 -19.68 -16.01 -4.70
CA VAL A 267 -18.52 -15.78 -5.56
C VAL A 267 -18.70 -16.62 -6.83
N PRO A 268 -18.95 -16.02 -8.00
CA PRO A 268 -19.09 -16.74 -9.25
C PRO A 268 -17.84 -17.54 -9.62
N TRP A 269 -18.00 -18.69 -10.29
CA TRP A 269 -16.88 -19.56 -10.65
C TRP A 269 -15.80 -18.84 -11.47
N GLU A 270 -16.17 -17.89 -12.33
CA GLU A 270 -15.24 -17.10 -13.15
C GLU A 270 -14.37 -16.12 -12.34
N ARG A 271 -14.71 -15.90 -11.06
CA ARG A 271 -13.97 -15.04 -10.13
C ARG A 271 -13.12 -15.81 -9.12
N VAL A 272 -13.13 -17.15 -9.18
CA VAL A 272 -12.32 -18.01 -8.30
C VAL A 272 -10.98 -18.33 -8.97
N PHE A 273 -9.89 -18.19 -8.22
CA PHE A 273 -8.52 -18.41 -8.68
C PHE A 273 -7.84 -19.60 -7.98
N LEU A 274 -8.16 -19.84 -6.71
CA LEU A 274 -7.74 -21.04 -5.95
C LEU A 274 -8.88 -21.48 -5.05
N LEU A 275 -9.03 -22.78 -4.82
CA LEU A 275 -10.05 -23.32 -3.92
C LEU A 275 -9.63 -24.68 -3.32
N GLY A 276 -9.74 -24.81 -1.99
CA GLY A 276 -9.61 -26.06 -1.25
C GLY A 276 -8.18 -26.55 -1.02
N ASP A 277 -7.20 -26.08 -1.80
CA ASP A 277 -5.81 -26.56 -1.72
C ASP A 277 -4.96 -25.64 -0.83
N VAL A 278 -4.70 -26.12 0.39
CA VAL A 278 -3.92 -25.42 1.41
C VAL A 278 -2.47 -25.20 0.96
N ASP A 279 -1.84 -26.20 0.34
CA ASP A 279 -0.43 -26.14 -0.02
C ASP A 279 -0.22 -25.16 -1.18
N MET A 280 -1.12 -25.16 -2.16
CA MET A 280 -1.12 -24.15 -3.21
C MET A 280 -1.41 -22.74 -2.66
N CYS A 281 -2.43 -22.59 -1.81
CA CYS A 281 -2.70 -21.29 -1.18
C CYS A 281 -1.53 -20.77 -0.34
N ASN A 282 -0.74 -21.63 0.29
CA ASN A 282 0.46 -21.25 1.03
C ASN A 282 1.65 -20.93 0.10
N ASN A 283 1.74 -21.57 -1.07
CA ASN A 283 2.89 -21.44 -1.98
C ASN A 283 2.69 -20.40 -3.10
N TYR A 284 1.47 -19.92 -3.36
CA TYR A 284 1.16 -19.05 -4.50
C TYR A 284 2.09 -17.83 -4.63
N SER A 285 2.43 -17.22 -3.49
CA SER A 285 3.26 -16.03 -3.39
C SER A 285 4.68 -16.29 -3.88
N ALA A 286 5.26 -17.45 -3.52
CA ALA A 286 6.59 -17.86 -3.93
C ALA A 286 6.59 -18.32 -5.40
N ALA A 287 5.60 -19.13 -5.78
CA ALA A 287 5.49 -19.68 -7.14
C ALA A 287 5.25 -18.60 -8.21
N THR A 288 4.39 -17.62 -7.94
CA THR A 288 4.11 -16.51 -8.86
C THR A 288 5.11 -15.36 -8.73
N GLN A 289 5.91 -15.34 -7.66
CA GLN A 289 6.76 -14.21 -7.27
C GLN A 289 6.02 -12.86 -7.20
N SER A 290 4.69 -12.85 -7.08
CA SER A 290 3.85 -11.63 -6.98
C SER A 290 4.27 -10.71 -5.83
N THR A 291 4.95 -11.26 -4.81
CA THR A 291 5.50 -10.46 -3.71
C THR A 291 6.70 -9.61 -4.07
N ALA A 292 7.46 -10.03 -5.07
CA ALA A 292 8.56 -9.25 -5.62
C ALA A 292 8.00 -8.03 -6.36
N HIS A 293 6.93 -8.22 -7.15
CA HIS A 293 6.26 -7.11 -7.85
C HIS A 293 5.63 -6.10 -6.90
N THR A 294 4.89 -6.54 -5.87
CA THR A 294 4.42 -5.64 -4.80
C THR A 294 5.57 -5.10 -3.94
N GLY A 295 6.69 -5.83 -3.87
CA GLY A 295 7.96 -5.40 -3.27
C GLY A 295 8.51 -4.16 -3.92
N GLN A 296 8.57 -4.15 -5.25
CA GLN A 296 9.06 -3.02 -6.04
C GLN A 296 8.21 -1.77 -5.76
N GLN A 297 6.88 -1.87 -5.84
CA GLN A 297 5.98 -0.74 -5.57
C GLN A 297 6.20 -0.18 -4.16
N VAL A 298 6.23 -1.06 -3.16
CA VAL A 298 6.38 -0.68 -1.76
C VAL A 298 7.70 0.05 -1.51
N VAL A 299 8.83 -0.54 -1.92
CA VAL A 299 10.15 0.05 -1.63
C VAL A 299 10.35 1.34 -2.44
N ASN A 300 9.83 1.41 -3.66
CA ASN A 300 9.85 2.64 -4.45
C ASN A 300 9.07 3.77 -3.78
N ARG A 301 7.85 3.50 -3.30
CA ARG A 301 7.08 4.47 -2.51
C ARG A 301 7.78 4.85 -1.21
N CYS A 302 8.46 3.92 -0.54
CA CYS A 302 9.29 4.23 0.64
C CYS A 302 10.44 5.19 0.30
N VAL A 303 11.07 5.07 -0.87
CA VAL A 303 12.06 6.04 -1.36
C VAL A 303 11.42 7.42 -1.45
N VAL A 304 10.32 7.57 -2.20
CA VAL A 304 9.62 8.85 -2.35
C VAL A 304 9.20 9.46 -1.01
N LYS A 305 8.64 8.65 -0.12
CA LYS A 305 8.28 9.09 1.24
C LYS A 305 9.51 9.61 1.98
N THR A 306 10.64 8.93 1.90
CA THR A 306 11.90 9.35 2.54
C THR A 306 12.47 10.62 1.91
N GLU A 307 12.37 10.78 0.58
CA GLU A 307 12.76 12.01 -0.12
C GLU A 307 11.92 13.21 0.34
N PHE A 308 10.61 13.04 0.44
CA PHE A 308 9.73 14.05 1.01
C PHE A 308 10.13 14.42 2.44
N MET A 309 10.43 13.42 3.29
CA MET A 309 10.86 13.64 4.66
C MET A 309 12.20 14.36 4.77
N LEU A 310 13.14 14.08 3.86
CA LEU A 310 14.41 14.80 3.75
C LEU A 310 14.20 16.28 3.38
N GLY A 311 13.33 16.54 2.42
CA GLY A 311 12.96 17.91 2.03
C GLY A 311 12.29 18.67 3.17
N LEU A 312 11.31 18.05 3.83
CA LEU A 312 10.58 18.63 4.96
C LEU A 312 11.52 18.99 6.12
N THR A 313 12.37 18.06 6.55
CA THR A 313 13.28 18.31 7.68
C THR A 313 14.37 19.33 7.36
N SER A 314 14.85 19.37 6.11
CA SER A 314 15.75 20.42 5.63
C SER A 314 15.09 21.80 5.67
N LEU A 315 13.86 21.92 5.15
CA LEU A 315 13.09 23.17 5.20
C LEU A 315 12.80 23.61 6.63
N MET A 316 12.49 22.69 7.55
CA MET A 316 12.33 23.01 8.97
C MET A 316 13.61 23.62 9.55
N ALA A 317 14.77 23.03 9.26
CA ALA A 317 16.06 23.52 9.76
C ALA A 317 16.44 24.89 9.18
N GLU A 318 16.19 25.12 7.89
CA GLU A 318 16.39 26.43 7.25
C GLU A 318 15.44 27.50 7.79
N THR A 319 14.16 27.15 7.98
CA THR A 319 13.14 28.06 8.51
C THR A 319 13.48 28.51 9.93
N LEU A 320 13.97 27.58 10.77
CA LEU A 320 14.38 27.89 12.16
C LEU A 320 15.81 28.45 12.27
N GLY A 321 16.57 28.55 11.17
CA GLY A 321 17.95 29.01 11.19
C GLY A 321 18.92 28.07 11.93
N SER A 322 18.59 26.79 12.06
CA SER A 322 19.34 25.82 12.85
C SER A 322 20.30 24.94 12.04
N THR A 323 20.58 25.29 10.77
CA THR A 323 21.38 24.47 9.84
C THR A 323 22.85 24.30 10.26
N GLN A 324 23.39 25.22 11.07
CA GLN A 324 24.76 25.15 11.58
C GLN A 324 24.89 24.32 12.88
N VAL A 325 23.76 23.85 13.44
CA VAL A 325 23.74 23.13 14.69
C VAL A 325 24.13 21.66 14.46
N PRO A 326 25.20 21.13 15.09
CA PRO A 326 25.73 19.79 14.76
C PRO A 326 24.71 18.65 14.88
N HIS A 327 23.87 18.67 15.93
CA HIS A 327 22.87 17.62 16.12
C HIS A 327 21.68 17.72 15.15
N VAL A 328 21.47 18.86 14.49
CA VAL A 328 20.49 19.01 13.41
C VAL A 328 21.04 18.38 12.14
N GLN A 329 22.30 18.69 11.81
CA GLN A 329 23.01 18.10 10.68
C GLN A 329 23.12 16.57 10.79
N GLU A 330 23.43 16.05 11.99
CA GLU A 330 23.52 14.62 12.24
C GLU A 330 22.20 13.89 11.96
N ARG A 331 21.07 14.42 12.46
CA ARG A 331 19.74 13.84 12.21
C ARG A 331 19.31 13.90 10.74
N ILE A 332 19.55 15.01 10.05
CA ILE A 332 19.25 15.11 8.63
C ILE A 332 20.15 14.17 7.83
N GLY A 333 21.43 14.05 8.21
CA GLY A 333 22.36 13.07 7.65
C GLY A 333 21.89 11.62 7.83
N GLU A 334 21.26 11.29 8.96
CA GLU A 334 20.63 9.99 9.20
C GLU A 334 19.55 9.68 8.14
N ILE A 335 18.71 10.66 7.80
CA ILE A 335 17.68 10.53 6.76
C ILE A 335 18.32 10.31 5.38
N VAL A 336 19.41 11.00 5.07
CA VAL A 336 20.14 10.80 3.80
C VAL A 336 20.66 9.37 3.68
N VAL A 337 21.23 8.81 4.74
CA VAL A 337 21.71 7.41 4.74
C VAL A 337 20.55 6.43 4.51
N TYR A 338 19.40 6.65 5.15
CA TYR A 338 18.20 5.85 4.91
C TYR A 338 17.72 5.94 3.47
N LEU A 339 17.68 7.14 2.91
CA LEU A 339 17.27 7.38 1.53
C LEU A 339 18.15 6.62 0.54
N GLU A 340 19.46 6.79 0.64
CA GLU A 340 20.41 6.15 -0.27
C GLU A 340 20.41 4.62 -0.12
N THR A 341 20.17 4.11 1.09
CA THR A 341 20.01 2.67 1.32
C THR A 341 18.78 2.12 0.58
N LEU A 342 17.64 2.81 0.66
CA LEU A 342 16.42 2.39 -0.04
C LEU A 342 16.57 2.48 -1.57
N LYS A 343 17.21 3.54 -2.08
CA LYS A 343 17.55 3.67 -3.51
C LYS A 343 18.42 2.52 -3.98
N ALA A 344 19.44 2.15 -3.20
CA ALA A 344 20.29 1.01 -3.50
C ALA A 344 19.50 -0.31 -3.54
N CYS A 345 18.55 -0.52 -2.61
CA CYS A 345 17.68 -1.70 -2.62
C CYS A 345 16.84 -1.78 -3.90
N VAL A 346 16.24 -0.68 -4.34
CA VAL A 346 15.45 -0.64 -5.60
C VAL A 346 16.34 -0.92 -6.81
N ARG A 347 17.49 -0.25 -6.90
CA ARG A 347 18.42 -0.43 -8.02
C ARG A 347 18.95 -1.87 -8.11
N ALA A 348 19.34 -2.46 -6.99
CA ALA A 348 19.80 -3.85 -6.93
C ALA A 348 18.68 -4.83 -7.30
N ALA A 349 17.43 -4.56 -6.87
CA ALA A 349 16.29 -5.38 -7.23
C ALA A 349 16.06 -5.44 -8.75
N GLU A 350 16.24 -4.32 -9.44
CA GLU A 350 16.12 -4.25 -10.91
C GLU A 350 17.33 -4.83 -11.62
N ALA A 351 18.54 -4.53 -11.15
CA ALA A 351 19.79 -5.00 -11.77
C ALA A 351 19.94 -6.53 -11.69
N ASP A 352 19.50 -7.14 -10.59
CA ASP A 352 19.57 -8.59 -10.36
C ASP A 352 18.27 -9.32 -10.75
N ALA A 353 17.33 -8.63 -11.42
CA ALA A 353 16.06 -9.20 -11.85
C ALA A 353 16.26 -10.39 -12.81
N LYS A 354 15.34 -11.36 -12.75
CA LYS A 354 15.40 -12.58 -13.56
C LYS A 354 14.01 -13.00 -14.02
N LEU A 355 13.96 -13.69 -15.15
CA LEU A 355 12.77 -14.41 -15.56
C LEU A 355 12.47 -15.52 -14.54
N ASN A 356 11.23 -15.60 -14.09
CA ASN A 356 10.74 -16.75 -13.34
C ASN A 356 10.45 -17.93 -14.28
N GLU A 357 10.05 -19.08 -13.73
CA GLU A 357 9.73 -20.28 -14.52
C GLU A 357 8.60 -20.08 -15.53
N TRP A 358 7.76 -19.06 -15.32
CA TRP A 358 6.62 -18.68 -16.16
C TRP A 358 6.97 -17.62 -17.22
N GLY A 359 8.25 -17.20 -17.30
CA GLY A 359 8.70 -16.18 -18.26
C GLY A 359 8.26 -14.76 -17.92
N VAL A 360 8.04 -14.44 -16.64
CA VAL A 360 7.81 -13.08 -16.12
C VAL A 360 9.12 -12.54 -15.55
N MET A 361 9.53 -11.33 -15.96
CA MET A 361 10.69 -10.67 -15.39
C MET A 361 10.36 -10.19 -13.97
N CYS A 362 10.97 -10.83 -12.98
CA CYS A 362 10.71 -10.58 -11.57
C CYS A 362 11.89 -9.83 -10.95
N PRO A 363 11.64 -8.73 -10.21
CA PRO A 363 12.71 -8.03 -9.50
C PRO A 363 13.30 -8.93 -8.41
N ALA A 364 14.58 -8.77 -8.09
CA ALA A 364 15.23 -9.60 -7.09
C ALA A 364 14.60 -9.39 -5.69
N GLN A 365 14.15 -10.49 -5.10
CA GLN A 365 13.43 -10.49 -3.83
C GLN A 365 14.30 -10.02 -2.64
N GLY A 366 15.59 -10.36 -2.64
CA GLY A 366 16.51 -10.09 -1.53
C GLY A 366 16.59 -8.60 -1.17
N PRO A 367 17.02 -7.73 -2.12
CA PRO A 367 17.07 -6.28 -1.89
C PRO A 367 15.73 -5.67 -1.49
N LEU A 368 14.62 -6.07 -2.14
CA LEU A 368 13.28 -5.57 -1.81
C LEU A 368 12.86 -5.94 -0.39
N THR A 369 13.16 -7.18 0.03
CA THR A 369 12.86 -7.64 1.38
C THR A 369 13.70 -6.88 2.41
N ALA A 370 14.99 -6.67 2.15
CA ALA A 370 15.86 -5.87 3.02
C ALA A 370 15.32 -4.43 3.19
N GLY A 371 15.04 -3.73 2.08
CA GLY A 371 14.51 -2.37 2.11
C GLY A 371 13.17 -2.26 2.84
N ARG A 372 12.22 -3.16 2.52
CA ARG A 372 10.91 -3.20 3.19
C ARG A 372 11.03 -3.43 4.70
N HIS A 373 11.87 -4.37 5.11
CA HIS A 373 12.06 -4.68 6.53
C HIS A 373 12.72 -3.55 7.29
N LEU A 374 13.77 -2.97 6.73
CA LEU A 374 14.47 -1.84 7.35
C LEU A 374 13.53 -0.64 7.51
N PHE A 375 12.72 -0.36 6.48
CA PHE A 375 11.76 0.73 6.52
C PHE A 375 10.71 0.56 7.61
N SER A 376 10.06 -0.61 7.62
CA SER A 376 8.95 -0.94 8.51
C SER A 376 9.39 -1.01 9.97
N ARG A 377 10.57 -1.57 10.23
CA ARG A 377 11.07 -1.83 11.59
C ARG A 377 11.72 -0.62 12.22
N THR A 378 12.44 0.18 11.43
CA THR A 378 13.35 1.20 11.97
C THR A 378 13.11 2.56 11.33
N ILE A 379 13.27 2.69 10.00
CA ILE A 379 13.41 4.00 9.34
C ILE A 379 12.22 4.90 9.62
N TYR A 380 10.98 4.48 9.30
CA TYR A 380 9.87 5.44 9.28
C TYR A 380 9.54 6.00 10.67
N ALA A 381 9.52 5.13 11.69
CA ALA A 381 9.31 5.57 13.07
C ALA A 381 10.43 6.50 13.56
N ARG A 382 11.68 6.21 13.17
CA ARG A 382 12.83 7.05 13.50
C ARG A 382 12.78 8.40 12.78
N ILE A 383 12.33 8.44 11.54
CA ILE A 383 12.13 9.71 10.81
C ILE A 383 11.04 10.55 11.47
N ALA A 384 9.91 9.95 11.88
CA ALA A 384 8.88 10.67 12.63
C ALA A 384 9.42 11.23 13.97
N GLU A 385 10.25 10.45 14.68
CA GLU A 385 10.97 10.92 15.87
C GLU A 385 11.93 12.08 15.54
N ILE A 386 12.67 12.01 14.43
CA ILE A 386 13.56 13.10 13.99
C ILE A 386 12.76 14.39 13.75
N VAL A 387 11.59 14.32 13.11
CA VAL A 387 10.72 15.48 12.94
C VAL A 387 10.31 16.06 14.29
N GLN A 388 9.93 15.22 15.25
CA GLN A 388 9.58 15.66 16.62
C GLN A 388 10.78 16.35 17.31
N MET A 389 11.98 15.79 17.18
CA MET A 389 13.20 16.32 17.80
C MET A 389 13.67 17.62 17.17
N LEU A 390 13.54 17.76 15.84
CA LEU A 390 13.87 18.99 15.12
C LEU A 390 12.82 20.09 15.33
N GLY A 391 11.54 19.72 15.41
CA GLY A 391 10.44 20.66 15.54
C GLY A 391 10.18 21.13 16.97
N SER A 392 10.34 20.24 17.96
CA SER A 392 10.13 20.55 19.39
C SER A 392 8.82 21.33 19.63
N SER A 393 8.86 22.42 20.40
CA SER A 393 7.71 23.29 20.67
C SER A 393 7.14 23.98 19.43
N SER A 394 7.88 24.07 18.31
CA SER A 394 7.34 24.63 17.06
C SER A 394 6.22 23.77 16.47
N LEU A 395 6.17 22.49 16.83
CA LEU A 395 5.05 21.60 16.48
C LEU A 395 3.81 21.82 17.36
N MET A 396 3.91 22.61 18.41
CA MET A 396 2.77 22.99 19.28
C MET A 396 2.39 24.47 19.12
N ALA A 397 3.30 25.30 18.63
CA ALA A 397 3.06 26.71 18.31
C ALA A 397 2.45 26.87 16.90
N LEU A 398 1.24 26.32 16.74
CA LEU A 398 0.53 26.18 15.47
C LEU A 398 -0.87 26.82 15.54
N PRO A 399 -1.00 28.14 15.33
CA PRO A 399 -2.31 28.74 15.09
C PRO A 399 -2.93 28.14 13.83
N SER A 400 -4.26 28.11 13.79
CA SER A 400 -4.99 27.69 12.59
C SER A 400 -4.90 28.74 11.49
N GLU A 401 -5.24 28.34 10.27
CA GLU A 401 -5.33 29.24 9.12
C GLU A 401 -6.22 30.45 9.40
N ALA A 402 -7.35 30.20 10.06
CA ALA A 402 -8.35 31.21 10.35
C ALA A 402 -7.87 32.27 11.35
N ASP A 403 -6.91 31.94 12.22
CA ASP A 403 -6.41 32.87 13.25
C ASP A 403 -5.67 34.07 12.63
N PHE A 404 -5.10 33.90 11.43
CA PHE A 404 -4.45 34.97 10.67
C PHE A 404 -5.44 36.01 10.10
N ASP A 405 -6.75 35.72 10.14
CA ASP A 405 -7.80 36.63 9.68
C ASP A 405 -8.58 37.24 10.85
N THR A 406 -7.97 37.28 12.05
CA THR A 406 -8.56 37.80 13.29
C THR A 406 -7.78 38.99 13.84
N PRO A 407 -8.31 39.71 14.84
CA PRO A 407 -7.58 40.81 15.49
C PRO A 407 -6.24 40.44 16.14
N VAL A 408 -5.94 39.14 16.36
CA VAL A 408 -4.65 38.67 16.92
C VAL A 408 -3.58 38.44 15.85
N ALA A 409 -3.93 38.58 14.57
CA ALA A 409 -3.01 38.35 13.46
C ALA A 409 -1.74 39.20 13.52
N PRO A 410 -1.75 40.49 13.93
CA PRO A 410 -0.52 41.27 14.08
C PRO A 410 0.47 40.66 15.07
N GLU A 411 -0.02 40.02 16.14
CA GLU A 411 0.80 39.30 17.10
C GLU A 411 1.38 38.02 16.49
N LEU A 412 0.58 37.25 15.74
CA LEU A 412 1.07 36.06 15.04
C LEU A 412 2.17 36.40 14.03
N GLU A 413 1.93 37.41 13.19
CA GLU A 413 2.89 37.88 12.18
C GLU A 413 4.19 38.36 12.82
N ARG A 414 4.10 39.04 13.96
CA ARG A 414 5.27 39.54 14.68
C ARG A 414 6.07 38.43 15.37
N TYR A 415 5.41 37.51 16.05
CA TYR A 415 6.07 36.57 16.98
C TYR A 415 6.32 35.18 16.41
N LEU A 416 5.67 34.82 15.30
CA LEU A 416 5.91 33.54 14.61
C LEU A 416 6.72 33.68 13.33
N ALA A 417 7.04 34.89 12.86
CA ALA A 417 7.99 35.04 11.78
C ALA A 417 9.40 34.63 12.22
N THR A 418 10.20 34.14 11.28
CA THR A 418 11.64 33.86 11.46
C THR A 418 12.46 34.84 10.63
N GLU A 419 13.79 34.81 10.75
CA GLU A 419 14.66 35.66 9.94
C GLU A 419 14.51 35.38 8.43
N SER A 420 14.13 34.16 8.06
CA SER A 420 14.06 33.69 6.67
C SER A 420 12.64 33.60 6.12
N THR A 421 11.60 33.57 6.96
CA THR A 421 10.23 33.23 6.54
C THR A 421 9.17 34.00 7.34
N GLY A 422 8.09 34.44 6.66
CA GLY A 422 6.93 35.05 7.32
C GLY A 422 6.16 34.06 8.20
N ALA A 423 5.35 34.57 9.13
CA ALA A 423 4.65 33.73 10.12
C ALA A 423 3.72 32.70 9.46
N ARG A 424 2.92 33.12 8.48
CA ARG A 424 1.96 32.24 7.81
C ARG A 424 2.64 31.06 7.10
N ASP A 425 3.74 31.30 6.41
CA ASP A 425 4.50 30.26 5.71
C ASP A 425 5.24 29.33 6.67
N ARG A 426 5.83 29.87 7.76
CA ARG A 426 6.38 29.03 8.84
C ARG A 426 5.30 28.12 9.40
N VAL A 427 4.16 28.68 9.80
CA VAL A 427 3.06 27.91 10.41
C VAL A 427 2.56 26.83 9.46
N ARG A 428 2.41 27.14 8.16
CA ARG A 428 2.05 26.14 7.14
C ARG A 428 3.03 24.98 7.07
N LEU A 429 4.34 25.26 7.07
CA LEU A 429 5.38 24.22 7.05
C LEU A 429 5.33 23.36 8.32
N PHE A 430 5.12 23.96 9.48
CA PHE A 430 5.09 23.22 10.74
C PHE A 430 3.77 22.48 10.98
N HIS A 431 2.64 22.91 10.40
CA HIS A 431 1.43 22.08 10.28
C HIS A 431 1.71 20.83 9.44
N LEU A 432 2.45 20.95 8.33
CA LEU A 432 2.88 19.79 7.56
C LEU A 432 3.76 18.83 8.37
N ALA A 433 4.75 19.36 9.09
CA ALA A 433 5.60 18.56 9.98
C ALA A 433 4.80 17.88 11.10
N TRP A 434 3.85 18.59 11.70
CA TRP A 434 2.97 18.05 12.73
C TRP A 434 2.05 16.96 12.18
N ASP A 435 1.51 17.14 10.96
CA ASP A 435 0.60 16.17 10.36
C ASP A 435 1.32 14.87 9.94
N VAL A 436 2.64 14.92 9.74
CA VAL A 436 3.48 13.73 9.59
C VAL A 436 3.70 12.99 10.91
N ALA A 437 3.97 13.70 11.99
CA ALA A 437 4.62 13.12 13.17
C ALA A 437 3.78 13.12 14.46
N CYS A 438 2.73 13.93 14.54
CA CYS A 438 1.99 14.19 15.77
C CYS A 438 0.48 14.03 15.63
N SER A 439 -0.08 14.22 14.43
CA SER A 439 -1.51 14.06 14.20
C SER A 439 -1.96 12.61 14.29
N ALA A 440 -3.27 12.39 14.38
CA ALA A 440 -3.84 11.05 14.33
C ALA A 440 -3.55 10.36 12.98
N PHE A 441 -3.49 11.12 11.87
CA PHE A 441 -3.03 10.64 10.57
C PHE A 441 -1.56 10.20 10.62
N GLY A 442 -0.66 11.04 11.15
CA GLY A 442 0.75 10.69 11.32
C GLY A 442 0.97 9.44 12.20
N GLY A 443 0.21 9.33 13.30
CA GLY A 443 0.20 8.15 14.15
C GLY A 443 -0.25 6.88 13.40
N ARG A 444 -1.32 6.96 12.59
CA ARG A 444 -1.74 5.87 11.71
C ARG A 444 -0.68 5.51 10.70
N GLN A 445 0.01 6.48 10.09
CA GLN A 445 1.10 6.23 9.16
C GLN A 445 2.23 5.43 9.81
N VAL A 446 2.64 5.80 11.04
CA VAL A 446 3.67 5.04 11.78
C VAL A 446 3.20 3.61 12.05
N LEU A 447 1.95 3.42 12.47
CA LEU A 447 1.41 2.08 12.71
C LEU A 447 1.31 1.27 11.41
N TYR A 448 0.86 1.90 10.33
CA TYR A 448 0.75 1.30 9.01
C TYR A 448 2.12 0.78 8.57
N GLU A 449 3.16 1.63 8.54
CA GLU A 449 4.49 1.22 8.09
C GLU A 449 5.06 0.07 8.93
N ARG A 450 4.74 0.01 10.23
CA ARG A 450 5.20 -1.10 11.10
C ARG A 450 4.61 -2.46 10.72
N PHE A 451 3.35 -2.50 10.28
CA PHE A 451 2.59 -3.76 10.23
C PHE A 451 1.93 -4.08 8.89
N PHE A 452 1.91 -3.18 7.90
CA PHE A 452 1.25 -3.44 6.61
C PHE A 452 1.84 -4.67 5.89
N GLY A 453 3.12 -4.95 6.11
CA GLY A 453 3.84 -6.09 5.57
C GLY A 453 3.71 -7.37 6.41
N GLY A 454 2.90 -7.36 7.48
CA GLY A 454 2.84 -8.41 8.50
C GLY A 454 3.64 -8.07 9.75
N ASP A 455 3.57 -8.95 10.76
CA ASP A 455 4.32 -8.81 12.01
C ASP A 455 5.84 -8.84 11.75
N PRO A 456 6.61 -7.81 12.15
CA PRO A 456 8.06 -7.76 11.97
C PRO A 456 8.81 -8.97 12.56
N VAL A 457 8.32 -9.55 13.67
CA VAL A 457 8.95 -10.73 14.29
C VAL A 457 8.80 -11.94 13.38
N ARG A 458 7.58 -12.21 12.91
CA ARG A 458 7.28 -13.32 12.00
C ARG A 458 8.02 -13.16 10.67
N ASN A 459 8.05 -11.95 10.13
CA ASN A 459 8.79 -11.68 8.90
C ASN A 459 10.30 -11.95 9.08
N ALA A 460 10.89 -11.62 10.23
CA ALA A 460 12.28 -11.94 10.52
C ALA A 460 12.52 -13.46 10.66
N MET A 461 11.57 -14.20 11.25
CA MET A 461 11.63 -15.67 11.31
C MET A 461 11.58 -16.28 9.91
N LEU A 462 10.69 -15.81 9.04
CA LEU A 462 10.59 -16.27 7.65
C LEU A 462 11.90 -16.05 6.90
N LEU A 463 12.51 -14.87 7.02
CA LEU A 463 13.83 -14.58 6.46
C LEU A 463 14.91 -15.54 6.97
N TYR A 464 14.95 -15.79 8.28
CA TYR A 464 15.90 -16.73 8.86
C TYR A 464 15.73 -18.13 8.27
N GLN A 465 14.49 -18.59 8.08
CA GLN A 465 14.18 -19.91 7.54
C GLN A 465 14.48 -20.02 6.04
N SER A 466 14.12 -19.00 5.25
CA SER A 466 14.17 -19.07 3.79
C SER A 466 15.50 -18.67 3.17
N TYR A 467 16.34 -17.89 3.85
CA TYR A 467 17.61 -17.43 3.30
C TYR A 467 18.65 -18.56 3.26
N ASP A 468 19.27 -18.79 2.10
CA ASP A 468 20.36 -19.77 1.98
C ASP A 468 21.62 -19.24 2.68
N LYS A 469 21.95 -19.88 3.81
CA LYS A 469 23.11 -19.57 4.64
C LYS A 469 24.31 -20.47 4.34
N LYS A 470 24.14 -21.52 3.52
CA LYS A 470 25.13 -22.59 3.34
C LYS A 470 26.45 -22.05 2.82
N ASN A 471 26.45 -21.20 1.80
CA ASN A 471 27.68 -20.65 1.23
C ASN A 471 28.50 -19.87 2.28
N ALA A 472 27.83 -19.06 3.10
CA ALA A 472 28.50 -18.29 4.16
C ALA A 472 29.11 -19.22 5.22
N MET A 473 28.37 -20.25 5.65
CA MET A 473 28.85 -21.26 6.61
C MET A 473 30.03 -22.05 6.04
N ASP A 474 29.93 -22.52 4.80
CA ASP A 474 30.98 -23.28 4.12
C ASP A 474 32.27 -22.45 3.95
N ARG A 475 32.17 -21.12 3.76
CA ARG A 475 33.34 -20.22 3.73
C ARG A 475 34.05 -20.16 5.08
N VAL A 476 33.30 -20.07 6.17
CA VAL A 476 33.85 -20.10 7.53
C VAL A 476 34.51 -21.45 7.79
N GLN A 477 33.85 -22.55 7.43
CA GLN A 477 34.39 -23.89 7.57
C GLN A 477 35.71 -24.06 6.82
N ARG A 478 35.77 -23.63 5.54
CA ARG A 478 37.02 -23.64 4.75
C ARG A 478 38.11 -22.78 5.37
N PHE A 479 37.77 -21.67 6.03
CA PHE A 479 38.77 -20.85 6.71
C PHE A 479 39.35 -21.57 7.93
N LEU A 480 38.52 -22.28 8.70
CA LEU A 480 38.96 -23.10 9.83
C LEU A 480 39.83 -24.30 9.40
N GLU A 481 39.63 -24.81 8.19
CA GLU A 481 40.40 -25.92 7.61
C GLU A 481 41.72 -25.50 6.96
N ARG A 482 42.00 -24.19 6.84
CA ARG A 482 43.28 -23.72 6.31
C ARG A 482 44.37 -23.90 7.36
N GLU A 483 45.32 -24.79 7.09
CA GLU A 483 46.62 -24.76 7.74
C GLU A 483 47.45 -23.63 7.13
N GLY A 484 47.77 -22.62 7.94
CA GLY A 484 48.83 -21.61 7.73
C GLY A 484 48.91 -20.93 6.38
#